data_AF-A0A285US21-F1
#
_entry.id   AF-A0A285US21-F1
#
_cell.length_a   1.000
_cell.length_b   1.000
_cell.length_c   1.000
_cell.angle_alpha   90.00
_cell.angle_beta   90.00
_cell.angle_gamma   90.00
#
_symmetry.space_group_name_H-M   'P 1'
#
loop_
_entity.id
_entity.type
_entity.pdbx_description
1 polymer ?
#
loop_
_entity_poly.entity_id
_entity_poly.type
_entity_poly.pdbx_seq_one_letter_code
_entity_poly.pdbx_strand_id
1 'polypeptide(L)'
;MKNRKFFLISLISLLIISALIYFFVREQQTQTFAEANRIFPPDNEFLSVMELSVYSEEDNTMIPVNINSDIMKTITKLMNTTMVSGDNIREPSNKTLFVEQKYMDGSGAYLKFSLYRNNNTYYLAFPYYNFSDDVEWYKLKSNELPEFYLNLIEKTPR
;
A
#
# COMPACT_ATOMS: atom_id res chain seq x y z
N MET A 1 -42.87 -29.81 18.07
CA MET A 1 -42.35 -29.13 16.86
C MET A 1 -41.76 -27.73 17.09
N LYS A 2 -42.04 -27.03 18.21
CA LYS A 2 -41.50 -25.67 18.46
C LYS A 2 -39.97 -25.63 18.64
N ASN A 3 -39.39 -26.60 19.34
CA ASN A 3 -37.95 -26.62 19.66
C ASN A 3 -37.03 -26.84 18.45
N ARG A 4 -37.49 -27.55 17.41
CA ARG A 4 -36.72 -27.73 16.16
C ARG A 4 -36.56 -26.41 15.39
N LYS A 5 -37.55 -25.52 15.44
CA LYS A 5 -37.46 -24.20 14.81
C LYS A 5 -36.46 -23.30 15.56
N PHE A 6 -36.47 -23.32 16.89
CA PHE A 6 -35.47 -22.58 17.69
C PHE A 6 -34.05 -23.10 17.48
N PHE A 7 -33.85 -24.42 17.43
CA PHE A 7 -32.54 -25.02 17.12
C PHE A 7 -32.02 -24.60 15.73
N LEU A 8 -32.89 -24.63 14.72
CA LEU A 8 -32.53 -24.22 13.36
C LEU A 8 -32.16 -22.73 13.29
N ILE A 9 -32.93 -21.87 13.99
CA ILE A 9 -32.64 -20.44 14.09
C ILE A 9 -31.29 -20.21 14.79
N SER A 10 -31.01 -20.89 15.90
CA SER A 10 -29.72 -20.79 16.60
C SER A 10 -28.55 -21.22 15.71
N LEU A 11 -28.70 -22.29 14.92
CA LEU A 11 -27.67 -22.75 13.99
C LEU A 11 -27.41 -21.73 12.88
N ILE A 12 -28.46 -21.17 12.28
CA ILE A 12 -28.35 -20.15 11.24
C ILE A 12 -27.70 -18.88 11.80
N SER A 13 -28.11 -18.43 13.00
CA SER A 13 -27.51 -17.28 13.68
C SER A 13 -26.02 -17.51 13.96
N LEU A 14 -25.63 -18.72 14.39
CA LEU A 14 -24.22 -19.06 14.61
C LEU A 14 -23.41 -18.97 13.32
N LEU A 15 -23.93 -19.49 12.20
CA LEU A 15 -23.26 -19.42 10.89
C LEU A 15 -23.09 -17.98 10.40
N ILE A 16 -24.11 -17.13 10.60
CA ILE A 16 -24.03 -15.70 10.23
C ILE A 16 -22.95 -14.99 11.08
N ILE A 17 -22.92 -15.24 12.39
CA ILE A 17 -21.92 -14.65 13.29
C ILE A 17 -20.52 -15.11 12.89
N SER A 18 -20.32 -16.41 12.61
CA SER A 18 -19.01 -16.93 12.16
C SER A 18 -18.57 -16.33 10.83
N ALA A 19 -19.47 -16.18 9.87
CA ALA A 19 -19.17 -15.52 8.60
C ALA A 19 -18.77 -14.05 8.82
N LEU A 20 -19.51 -13.31 9.65
CA LEU A 20 -19.19 -11.93 10.00
C LEU A 20 -17.82 -11.82 10.67
N ILE A 21 -17.52 -12.67 11.66
CA ILE A 21 -16.20 -12.70 12.32
C ILE A 21 -15.11 -12.98 11.30
N TYR A 22 -15.29 -13.96 10.41
CA TYR A 22 -14.33 -14.26 9.37
C TYR A 22 -14.07 -13.06 8.44
N PHE A 23 -15.12 -12.37 8.00
CA PHE A 23 -14.99 -11.16 7.19
C PHE A 23 -14.25 -10.03 7.94
N PHE A 24 -14.60 -9.77 9.20
CA PHE A 24 -13.94 -8.73 10.01
C PHE A 24 -12.48 -9.06 10.30
N VAL A 25 -12.16 -10.31 10.64
CA VAL A 25 -10.79 -10.75 10.88
C VAL A 25 -9.96 -10.61 9.61
N ARG A 26 -10.50 -11.01 8.46
CA ARG A 26 -9.82 -10.88 7.17
C ARG A 26 -9.57 -9.41 6.79
N GLU A 27 -10.53 -8.52 7.03
CA GLU A 27 -10.36 -7.08 6.77
C GLU A 27 -9.27 -6.42 7.65
N GLN A 28 -9.02 -7.02 8.82
CA GLN A 28 -7.97 -6.62 9.77
C GLN A 28 -6.62 -7.29 9.51
N GLN A 29 -6.54 -8.30 8.63
CA GLN A 29 -5.24 -8.83 8.24
C GLN A 29 -4.43 -7.75 7.54
N THR A 30 -3.21 -7.57 8.01
CA THR A 30 -2.27 -6.58 7.50
C THR A 30 -0.92 -7.23 7.31
N GLN A 31 -0.16 -6.69 6.37
CA GLN A 31 1.24 -7.03 6.14
C GLN A 31 2.02 -5.72 5.99
N THR A 32 3.34 -5.77 6.10
CA THR A 32 4.18 -4.62 5.82
C THR A 32 4.20 -4.32 4.31
N PHE A 33 4.49 -3.08 3.94
CA PHE A 33 4.73 -2.71 2.54
C PHE A 33 5.82 -3.59 1.92
N ALA A 34 6.91 -3.84 2.65
CA ALA A 34 8.02 -4.64 2.15
C ALA A 34 7.59 -6.08 1.79
N GLU A 35 6.78 -6.71 2.65
CA GLU A 35 6.19 -8.02 2.38
C GLU A 35 5.25 -7.98 1.16
N ALA A 36 4.39 -6.95 1.07
CA ALA A 36 3.48 -6.77 -0.06
C ALA A 36 4.22 -6.63 -1.40
N ASN A 37 5.37 -5.95 -1.42
CA ASN A 37 6.22 -5.87 -2.62
C ASN A 37 7.24 -7.02 -2.75
N ARG A 38 7.07 -8.09 -1.97
CA ARG A 38 7.90 -9.30 -2.00
C ARG A 38 9.39 -9.04 -1.82
N ILE A 39 9.76 -8.02 -1.05
CA ILE A 39 11.14 -7.72 -0.68
C ILE A 39 11.54 -8.75 0.39
N PHE A 40 12.24 -9.81 -0.01
CA PHE A 40 12.65 -10.91 0.87
C PHE A 40 14.16 -11.19 0.82
N PRO A 41 14.86 -11.18 1.97
CA PRO A 41 14.40 -10.68 3.27
C PRO A 41 14.03 -9.18 3.16
N PRO A 42 13.22 -8.62 4.08
CA PRO A 42 13.10 -7.18 4.20
C PRO A 42 14.52 -6.66 4.50
N ASP A 43 15.23 -6.27 3.44
CA ASP A 43 16.62 -5.89 3.54
C ASP A 43 16.62 -4.55 4.26
N ASN A 44 16.84 -4.61 5.58
CA ASN A 44 16.76 -3.46 6.48
C ASN A 44 17.81 -2.40 6.15
N GLU A 45 18.78 -2.72 5.28
CA GLU A 45 19.93 -1.87 5.03
C GLU A 45 19.99 -1.28 3.62
N PHE A 46 19.30 -1.86 2.62
CA PHE A 46 19.49 -1.39 1.24
C PHE A 46 18.25 -1.45 0.33
N LEU A 47 17.47 -0.35 0.36
CA LEU A 47 16.63 0.03 -0.77
C LEU A 47 17.29 1.24 -1.44
N SER A 48 17.84 1.02 -2.64
CA SER A 48 18.42 2.11 -3.41
C SER A 48 17.32 2.81 -4.19
N VAL A 49 16.82 3.92 -3.66
CA VAL A 49 15.86 4.77 -4.39
C VAL A 49 16.57 5.36 -5.60
N MET A 50 16.11 4.97 -6.79
CA MET A 50 16.71 5.40 -8.05
C MET A 50 16.04 6.66 -8.60
N GLU A 51 14.72 6.65 -8.59
CA GLU A 51 13.89 7.74 -9.07
C GLU A 51 12.74 7.90 -8.08
N LEU A 52 12.52 9.13 -7.61
CA LEU A 52 11.31 9.51 -6.91
C LEU A 52 10.72 10.70 -7.65
N SER A 53 9.45 10.61 -8.01
CA SER A 53 8.69 11.71 -8.55
C SER A 53 7.42 11.91 -7.74
N VAL A 54 7.04 13.15 -7.53
CA VAL A 54 5.83 13.53 -6.79
C VAL A 54 4.95 14.43 -7.64
N TYR A 55 3.64 14.34 -7.49
CA TYR A 55 2.70 15.14 -8.29
C TYR A 55 2.61 16.57 -7.78
N SER A 56 2.83 17.54 -8.68
CA SER A 56 2.54 18.96 -8.43
C SER A 56 1.17 19.30 -8.97
N GLU A 57 0.28 19.77 -8.09
CA GLU A 57 -1.02 20.31 -8.49
C GLU A 57 -0.89 21.62 -9.27
N GLU A 58 0.15 22.41 -9.00
CA GLU A 58 0.40 23.70 -9.65
C GLU A 58 0.86 23.51 -11.10
N ASP A 59 1.79 22.59 -11.33
CA ASP A 59 2.35 22.31 -12.67
C ASP A 59 1.58 21.22 -13.42
N ASN A 60 0.61 20.57 -12.76
CA ASN A 60 -0.19 19.47 -13.28
C ASN A 60 0.67 18.34 -13.90
N THR A 61 1.78 18.03 -13.24
CA THR A 61 2.77 17.04 -13.70
C THR A 61 3.53 16.40 -12.53
N MET A 62 4.17 15.26 -12.79
CA MET A 62 5.12 14.64 -11.88
C MET A 62 6.46 15.39 -11.92
N ILE A 63 6.97 15.77 -10.76
CA ILE A 63 8.25 16.47 -10.60
C ILE A 63 9.26 15.52 -9.94
N PRO A 64 10.47 15.37 -10.50
CA PRO A 64 11.51 14.56 -9.88
C PRO A 64 12.01 15.21 -8.58
N VAL A 65 12.18 14.40 -7.54
CA VAL A 65 12.72 14.82 -6.24
C VAL A 65 14.17 14.38 -6.14
N ASN A 66 15.05 15.30 -5.77
CA ASN A 66 16.43 14.97 -5.49
C ASN A 66 16.55 14.22 -4.15
N ILE A 67 17.08 13.00 -4.18
CA ILE A 67 17.15 12.11 -3.02
C ILE A 67 18.54 12.16 -2.40
N ASN A 68 18.61 12.59 -1.15
CA ASN A 68 19.81 12.50 -0.32
C ASN A 68 19.76 11.26 0.59
N SER A 69 20.85 11.02 1.32
CA SER A 69 20.98 9.86 2.22
C SER A 69 19.91 9.80 3.32
N ASP A 70 19.45 10.94 3.81
CA ASP A 70 18.50 10.99 4.92
C ASP A 70 17.07 10.70 4.46
N ILE A 71 16.70 11.23 3.29
CA ILE A 71 15.45 10.88 2.61
C ILE A 71 15.42 9.38 2.31
N MET A 72 16.50 8.84 1.76
CA MET A 72 16.61 7.41 1.45
C MET A 72 16.42 6.55 2.71
N LYS A 73 17.14 6.84 3.81
CA LYS A 73 16.99 6.11 5.08
C LYS A 73 15.56 6.18 5.63
N THR A 74 14.93 7.35 5.51
CA THR A 74 13.56 7.57 5.99
C THR A 74 12.57 6.75 5.17
N ILE A 75 12.69 6.76 3.83
CA ILE A 75 11.85 5.96 2.94
C ILE A 75 12.02 4.46 3.23
N THR A 76 13.27 3.97 3.34
CA THR A 76 13.55 2.56 3.65
C THR A 76 12.90 2.15 4.96
N LYS A 77 13.06 2.96 6.02
CA LYS A 77 12.43 2.72 7.31
C LYS A 77 10.90 2.66 7.17
N LEU A 78 10.30 3.65 6.51
CA LEU A 78 8.85 3.73 6.35
C LEU A 78 8.29 2.58 5.50
N MET A 79 8.99 2.12 4.46
CA MET A 79 8.59 0.93 3.68
C MET A 79 8.63 -0.35 4.51
N ASN A 80 9.53 -0.46 5.49
CA ASN A 80 9.59 -1.63 6.37
C ASN A 80 8.57 -1.58 7.51
N THR A 81 8.05 -0.40 7.88
CA THR A 81 7.12 -0.24 9.00
C THR A 81 5.68 0.08 8.58
N THR A 82 5.45 0.53 7.34
CA THR A 82 4.11 0.88 6.86
C THR A 82 3.28 -0.36 6.65
N MET A 83 2.15 -0.45 7.36
CA MET A 83 1.20 -1.55 7.21
C MET A 83 0.22 -1.27 6.06
N VAL A 84 -0.06 -2.31 5.29
CA VAL A 84 -1.04 -2.32 4.20
C VAL A 84 -2.05 -3.46 4.40
N SER A 85 -3.10 -3.53 3.58
CA SER A 85 -4.02 -4.68 3.58
C SER A 85 -3.27 -5.99 3.33
N GLY A 86 -3.61 -7.05 4.06
CA GLY A 86 -2.99 -8.37 3.89
C GLY A 86 -3.26 -8.98 2.51
N ASP A 87 -4.47 -8.77 2.01
CA ASP A 87 -4.86 -9.19 0.65
C ASP A 87 -4.75 -8.01 -0.34
N ASN A 88 -4.50 -8.38 -1.60
CA ASN A 88 -4.69 -7.50 -2.76
C ASN A 88 -6.18 -7.12 -2.86
N ILE A 89 -6.44 -5.84 -3.08
CA ILE A 89 -7.78 -5.29 -3.23
C ILE A 89 -8.08 -4.99 -4.70
N ARG A 90 -9.34 -4.72 -5.00
CA ARG A 90 -9.68 -4.14 -6.30
C ARG A 90 -9.11 -2.73 -6.41
N GLU A 91 -8.65 -2.38 -7.61
CA GLU A 91 -8.30 -1.01 -7.98
C GLU A 91 -9.39 -0.01 -7.55
N PRO A 92 -9.04 1.06 -6.81
CA PRO A 92 -10.01 2.05 -6.37
C PRO A 92 -10.49 2.91 -7.54
N SER A 93 -11.79 3.20 -7.56
CA SER A 93 -12.37 4.21 -8.45
C SER A 93 -11.91 5.61 -8.04
N ASN A 94 -11.87 6.56 -8.99
CA ASN A 94 -11.60 8.00 -8.73
C ASN A 94 -10.34 8.26 -7.87
N LYS A 95 -9.25 7.58 -8.21
CA LYS A 95 -7.96 7.72 -7.54
C LYS A 95 -7.06 8.73 -8.25
N THR A 96 -6.26 9.44 -7.48
CA THR A 96 -5.26 10.40 -7.98
C THR A 96 -3.87 9.91 -7.62
N LEU A 97 -3.02 9.73 -8.62
CA LEU A 97 -1.59 9.44 -8.44
C LEU A 97 -0.91 10.66 -7.80
N PHE A 98 -0.10 10.46 -6.77
CA PHE A 98 0.68 11.56 -6.19
C PHE A 98 2.16 11.23 -5.94
N VAL A 99 2.55 9.96 -6.03
CA VAL A 99 3.95 9.52 -5.96
C VAL A 99 4.20 8.40 -6.95
N GLU A 100 5.32 8.45 -7.65
CA GLU A 100 5.93 7.30 -8.30
C GLU A 100 7.36 7.14 -7.82
N GLN A 101 7.74 5.93 -7.41
CA GLN A 101 9.10 5.64 -7.00
C GLN A 101 9.59 4.37 -7.67
N LYS A 102 10.79 4.46 -8.25
CA LYS A 102 11.58 3.31 -8.68
C LYS A 102 12.74 3.11 -7.72
N TYR A 103 13.03 1.86 -7.43
CA TYR A 103 14.12 1.50 -6.56
C TYR A 103 14.69 0.15 -6.95
N MET A 104 15.89 -0.14 -6.49
CA MET A 104 16.52 -1.44 -6.64
C MET A 104 16.53 -2.14 -5.29
N ASP A 105 16.07 -3.39 -5.25
CA ASP A 105 16.14 -4.20 -4.04
C ASP A 105 17.55 -4.78 -3.81
N GLY A 106 17.75 -5.46 -2.67
CA GLY A 106 19.01 -6.10 -2.32
C GLY A 106 19.47 -7.20 -3.29
N SER A 107 18.57 -7.72 -4.14
CA SER A 107 18.89 -8.70 -5.18
C SER A 107 19.32 -8.06 -6.51
N GLY A 108 19.20 -6.73 -6.63
CA GLY A 108 19.44 -6.00 -7.88
C GLY A 108 18.22 -5.94 -8.81
N ALA A 109 17.04 -6.39 -8.35
CA ALA A 109 15.82 -6.30 -9.13
C ALA A 109 15.30 -4.85 -9.12
N TYR A 110 14.96 -4.36 -10.31
CA TYR A 110 14.33 -3.05 -10.47
C TYR A 110 12.87 -3.15 -10.09
N LEU A 111 12.48 -2.41 -9.07
CA LEU A 111 11.11 -2.33 -8.61
C LEU A 111 10.51 -0.92 -8.79
N LYS A 112 9.20 -0.84 -9.02
CA LYS A 112 8.40 0.37 -9.09
C LYS A 112 7.17 0.22 -8.19
N PHE A 113 6.80 1.31 -7.52
CA PHE A 113 5.47 1.46 -6.97
C PHE A 113 4.93 2.87 -7.20
N SER A 114 3.62 2.97 -7.03
CA SER A 114 2.90 4.23 -7.12
C SER A 114 1.99 4.37 -5.90
N LEU A 115 1.89 5.59 -5.36
CA LEU A 115 0.92 5.93 -4.32
C LEU A 115 -0.22 6.75 -4.90
N TYR A 116 -1.43 6.35 -4.54
CA TYR A 116 -2.66 6.99 -4.94
C TYR A 116 -3.46 7.43 -3.73
N ARG A 117 -4.21 8.53 -3.89
CA ARG A 117 -5.21 8.99 -2.91
C ARG A 117 -6.60 8.92 -3.52
N ASN A 118 -7.59 8.52 -2.73
CA ASN A 118 -9.01 8.74 -3.00
C ASN A 118 -9.61 9.29 -1.71
N ASN A 119 -9.97 10.58 -1.74
CA ASN A 119 -10.33 11.35 -0.54
C ASN A 119 -9.24 11.20 0.53
N ASN A 120 -9.61 10.78 1.75
CA ASN A 120 -8.70 10.60 2.89
C ASN A 120 -8.13 9.17 2.98
N THR A 121 -8.24 8.37 1.91
CA THR A 121 -7.71 7.00 1.89
C THR A 121 -6.55 6.90 0.89
N TYR A 122 -5.46 6.27 1.33
CA TYR A 122 -4.27 6.04 0.52
C TYR A 122 -4.18 4.60 0.05
N TYR A 123 -3.63 4.44 -1.15
CA TYR A 123 -3.49 3.17 -1.83
C TYR A 123 -2.11 3.05 -2.43
N LEU A 124 -1.63 1.81 -2.43
CA LEU A 124 -0.36 1.40 -2.99
C LEU A 124 -0.63 0.53 -4.21
N ALA A 125 0.12 0.77 -5.29
CA ALA A 125 0.02 0.01 -6.52
C ALA A 125 1.39 -0.50 -6.94
N PHE A 126 1.47 -1.80 -7.25
CA PHE A 126 2.65 -2.43 -7.84
C PHE A 126 2.31 -2.95 -9.24
N PRO A 127 2.86 -2.33 -10.30
CA PRO A 127 2.75 -2.90 -11.63
C PRO A 127 3.55 -4.20 -11.70
N TYR A 128 2.98 -5.29 -12.24
CA TYR A 128 3.70 -6.55 -12.41
C TYR A 128 4.90 -6.39 -13.36
N TYR A 129 6.02 -7.04 -13.02
CA TYR A 129 7.18 -7.13 -13.91
C TYR A 129 6.87 -8.12 -15.04
N ASN A 130 6.73 -7.56 -16.23
CA ASN A 130 6.94 -8.16 -17.55
C ASN A 130 5.83 -8.89 -18.32
N PHE A 131 4.68 -9.33 -17.80
CA PHE A 131 3.77 -10.13 -18.68
C PHE A 131 2.25 -9.98 -18.48
N SER A 132 1.77 -9.10 -17.61
CA SER A 132 0.35 -8.78 -17.54
C SER A 132 0.13 -7.31 -17.19
N ASP A 133 -0.99 -6.74 -17.66
CA ASP A 133 -1.49 -5.43 -17.25
C ASP A 133 -2.05 -5.44 -15.82
N ASP A 134 -1.84 -6.52 -15.08
CA ASP A 134 -2.34 -6.66 -13.72
C ASP A 134 -1.47 -5.80 -12.78
N VAL A 135 -2.15 -4.95 -12.03
CA VAL A 135 -1.55 -4.13 -10.98
C VAL A 135 -2.04 -4.67 -9.65
N GLU A 136 -1.13 -4.97 -8.75
CA GLU A 136 -1.52 -5.30 -7.38
C GLU A 136 -1.83 -4.02 -6.61
N TRP A 137 -2.99 -4.00 -5.94
CA TRP A 137 -3.43 -2.86 -5.16
C TRP A 137 -3.53 -3.23 -3.69
N TYR A 138 -3.03 -2.35 -2.83
CA TYR A 138 -3.12 -2.50 -1.39
C TYR A 138 -3.63 -1.22 -0.76
N LYS A 139 -4.48 -1.32 0.26
CA LYS A 139 -4.93 -0.17 1.04
C LYS A 139 -3.92 0.11 2.15
N LEU A 140 -3.39 1.33 2.24
CA LEU A 140 -2.54 1.72 3.36
C LEU A 140 -3.37 1.81 4.64
N LYS A 141 -2.81 1.29 5.73
CA LYS A 141 -3.40 1.31 7.08
C LYS A 141 -2.73 2.33 8.00
N SER A 142 -1.61 2.92 7.56
CA SER A 142 -0.90 4.02 8.20
C SER A 142 -0.70 5.17 7.23
N ASN A 143 -0.66 6.39 7.75
CA ASN A 143 -0.49 7.61 6.97
C ASN A 143 0.95 8.14 6.99
N GLU A 144 1.85 7.58 7.80
CA GLU A 144 3.22 8.12 7.95
C GLU A 144 3.98 8.20 6.62
N LEU A 145 3.90 7.16 5.79
CA LEU A 145 4.54 7.12 4.47
C LEU A 145 3.91 8.14 3.49
N PRO A 146 2.58 8.17 3.27
CA PRO A 146 1.93 9.22 2.50
C PRO A 146 2.27 10.64 2.97
N GLU A 147 2.21 10.90 4.28
CA GLU A 147 2.49 12.21 4.86
C GLU A 147 3.94 12.63 4.63
N PHE A 148 4.88 11.70 4.71
CA PHE A 148 6.28 11.97 4.36
C PHE A 148 6.41 12.47 2.91
N TYR A 149 5.75 11.83 1.94
CA TYR A 149 5.78 12.28 0.55
C TYR A 149 5.03 13.59 0.32
N LEU A 150 3.89 13.81 0.98
CA LEU A 150 3.17 15.09 0.93
C LEU A 150 4.05 16.24 1.43
N ASN A 151 4.81 16.02 2.50
CA ASN A 151 5.77 17.00 2.99
C ASN A 151 6.94 17.24 2.01
N LEU A 152 7.32 16.24 1.21
CA LEU A 152 8.31 16.42 0.15
C LEU A 152 7.74 17.27 -0.99
N ILE A 153 6.47 17.10 -1.35
CA ILE A 153 5.78 17.92 -2.35
C ILE A 153 5.84 19.40 -1.95
N GLU A 154 5.52 19.73 -0.69
CA GLU A 154 5.53 21.11 -0.19
C GLU A 154 6.93 21.76 -0.20
N LYS A 155 7.99 20.95 -0.13
CA LYS A 155 9.38 21.41 -0.01
C LYS A 155 10.16 21.33 -1.31
N THR A 156 9.59 20.75 -2.37
CA THR A 156 10.28 20.63 -3.65
C THR A 156 10.33 22.01 -4.30
N PRO A 157 11.54 22.57 -4.55
CA PRO A 157 11.67 23.89 -5.15
C PRO A 157 11.06 23.88 -6.55
N ARG A 158 10.31 24.94 -6.83
CA ARG A 158 9.58 25.18 -8.07
C ARG A 158 10.54 25.63 -9.17
#